data_AF-A0A3Q9DZA3-F1
#
_entry.id   AF-A0A3Q9DZA3-F1
#
_cell.length_a   1.000
_cell.length_b   1.000
_cell.length_c   1.000
_cell.angle_alpha   90.00
_cell.angle_beta   90.00
_cell.angle_gamma   90.00
#
_symmetry.space_group_name_H-M   'P 1'
#
loop_
_entity.id
_entity.type
_entity.pdbx_description
1 polymer ?
#
loop_
_entity_poly.entity_id
_entity_poly.type
_entity_poly.pdbx_seq_one_letter_code
_entity_poly.pdbx_strand_id
1 'polypeptide(L)'
;MESLTTESNNNGDGGFLANCREQLCSALDRLRCTVLGFVGKVAKIARDDPRRVAHSLKVGLALTLASVFYYVTPLFNGWGDSVIWAVITVVVVMEFTVGGTLSRGLNRIFATLVAVFLAVGAHMAANLCGENGEPILLSVFVFLVGSAATFSRFIPELKARYDYGVMIFILTFAMVAVSSYRVDELLEFAHERVTTIAVGVAICLFTTVFIFPIWAGEDLHKLAAGSLDKLAEFLEGTTWET
;
A
#
# COMPACT_ATOMS: atom_id res chain seq x y z
N MET A 1 -77.52 -21.04 -9.15
CA MET A 1 -76.49 -21.71 -9.97
C MET A 1 -75.49 -20.64 -10.34
N GLU A 2 -74.22 -20.94 -10.15
CA GLU A 2 -73.08 -20.04 -9.86
C GLU A 2 -72.76 -18.95 -10.89
N SER A 3 -72.21 -17.82 -10.40
CA SER A 3 -70.94 -17.29 -10.91
C SER A 3 -70.36 -16.26 -9.92
N LEU A 4 -69.33 -16.70 -9.20
CA LEU A 4 -68.35 -15.86 -8.51
C LEU A 4 -67.70 -14.90 -9.51
N THR A 5 -67.77 -13.59 -9.26
CA THR A 5 -66.78 -12.64 -9.77
C THR A 5 -66.05 -12.04 -8.58
N THR A 6 -64.89 -12.61 -8.30
CA THR A 6 -63.87 -12.10 -7.40
C THR A 6 -63.40 -10.74 -7.92
N GLU A 7 -63.87 -9.64 -7.32
CA GLU A 7 -63.26 -8.33 -7.54
C GLU A 7 -61.97 -8.25 -6.72
N SER A 8 -60.85 -8.23 -7.46
CA SER A 8 -59.50 -8.19 -6.94
C SER A 8 -59.21 -6.84 -6.27
N ASN A 9 -58.82 -6.90 -5.00
CA ASN A 9 -58.39 -5.78 -4.18
C ASN A 9 -57.05 -5.21 -4.69
N ASN A 10 -57.07 -4.39 -5.73
CA ASN A 10 -55.88 -3.90 -6.44
C ASN A 10 -55.49 -2.45 -6.08
N ASN A 11 -56.07 -1.87 -5.02
CA ASN A 11 -55.95 -0.44 -4.72
C ASN A 11 -54.96 -0.09 -3.58
N GLY A 12 -54.38 -1.10 -2.92
CA GLY A 12 -53.40 -0.90 -1.82
C GLY A 12 -51.94 -0.88 -2.29
N ASP A 13 -51.62 -1.58 -3.38
CA ASP A 13 -50.24 -1.79 -3.84
C ASP A 13 -49.68 -0.59 -4.61
N GLY A 14 -50.54 0.12 -5.36
CA GLY A 14 -50.14 1.29 -6.16
C GLY A 14 -49.72 2.50 -5.33
N GLY A 15 -50.36 2.72 -4.17
CA GLY A 15 -50.03 3.84 -3.27
C GLY A 15 -48.72 3.65 -2.50
N PHE A 16 -48.43 2.40 -2.10
CA PHE A 16 -47.18 2.04 -1.45
C PHE A 16 -45.99 2.13 -2.42
N LEU A 17 -46.17 1.63 -3.66
CA LEU A 17 -45.16 1.74 -4.72
C LEU A 17 -44.88 3.18 -5.16
N ALA A 18 -45.92 4.04 -5.20
CA ALA A 18 -45.75 5.45 -5.55
C ALA A 18 -44.94 6.23 -4.50
N ASN A 19 -45.24 6.04 -3.21
CA ASN A 19 -44.54 6.71 -2.12
C ASN A 19 -43.08 6.22 -1.98
N CYS A 20 -42.86 4.92 -2.20
CA CYS A 20 -41.51 4.34 -2.22
C CYS A 20 -40.68 4.91 -3.38
N ARG A 21 -41.30 5.14 -4.55
CA ARG A 21 -40.63 5.74 -5.72
C ARG A 21 -40.24 7.20 -5.49
N GLU A 22 -41.05 7.99 -4.79
CA GLU A 22 -40.71 9.38 -4.44
C GLU A 22 -39.59 9.48 -3.40
N GLN A 23 -39.59 8.60 -2.40
CA GLN A 23 -38.47 8.50 -1.46
C GLN A 23 -37.17 8.08 -2.14
N LEU A 24 -37.24 7.15 -3.10
CA LEU A 24 -36.07 6.72 -3.86
C LEU A 24 -35.54 7.83 -4.78
N CYS A 25 -36.41 8.57 -5.45
CA CYS A 25 -36.03 9.72 -6.29
C CYS A 25 -35.38 10.85 -5.48
N SER A 26 -35.96 11.21 -4.32
CA SER A 26 -35.40 12.26 -3.46
C SER A 26 -34.06 11.85 -2.82
N ALA A 27 -33.89 10.57 -2.49
CA ALA A 27 -32.61 10.02 -2.08
C ALA A 27 -31.57 10.08 -3.20
N LEU A 28 -31.96 9.71 -4.43
CA LEU A 28 -31.12 9.79 -5.63
C LEU A 28 -30.66 11.23 -5.94
N ASP A 29 -31.54 12.22 -5.80
CA ASP A 29 -31.18 13.62 -6.03
C ASP A 29 -30.27 14.20 -4.94
N ARG A 30 -30.49 13.83 -3.66
CA ARG A 30 -29.54 14.16 -2.58
C ARG A 30 -28.16 13.55 -2.82
N LEU A 31 -28.14 12.31 -3.31
CA LEU A 31 -26.91 11.58 -3.61
C LEU A 31 -26.21 12.22 -4.81
N ARG A 32 -26.94 12.58 -5.88
CA ARG A 32 -26.42 13.33 -7.03
C ARG A 32 -25.84 14.69 -6.64
N CYS A 33 -26.55 15.48 -5.85
CA CYS A 33 -26.07 16.80 -5.41
C CYS A 33 -24.80 16.69 -4.54
N THR A 34 -24.73 15.66 -3.69
CA THR A 34 -23.55 15.39 -2.87
C THR A 34 -22.38 14.94 -3.75
N VAL A 35 -22.61 14.04 -4.70
CA VAL A 35 -21.61 13.59 -5.68
C VAL A 35 -21.12 14.76 -6.53
N LEU A 36 -22.00 15.60 -7.05
CA LEU A 36 -21.63 16.78 -7.84
C LEU A 36 -20.80 17.80 -7.03
N GLY A 37 -21.14 18.01 -5.77
CA GLY A 37 -20.35 18.84 -4.86
C GLY A 37 -18.95 18.26 -4.59
N PHE A 38 -18.85 16.93 -4.42
CA PHE A 38 -17.58 16.22 -4.30
C PHE A 38 -16.76 16.30 -5.60
N VAL A 39 -17.38 16.08 -6.76
CA VAL A 39 -16.75 16.18 -8.08
C VAL A 39 -16.22 17.59 -8.32
N GLY A 40 -16.97 18.63 -7.94
CA GLY A 40 -16.50 20.02 -8.02
C GLY A 40 -15.27 20.30 -7.15
N LYS A 41 -15.25 19.77 -5.90
CA LYS A 41 -14.08 19.85 -5.02
C LYS A 41 -12.88 19.08 -5.57
N VAL A 42 -13.10 17.87 -6.09
CA VAL A 42 -12.06 17.03 -6.72
C VAL A 42 -11.53 17.69 -7.99
N ALA A 43 -12.38 18.31 -8.80
CA ALA A 43 -11.97 19.04 -10.00
C ALA A 43 -11.13 20.29 -9.66
N LYS A 44 -11.41 20.95 -8.53
CA LYS A 44 -10.60 22.06 -8.02
C LYS A 44 -9.23 21.57 -7.53
N ILE A 45 -9.21 20.50 -6.73
CA ILE A 45 -7.97 19.82 -6.29
C ILE A 45 -7.14 19.32 -7.49
N ALA A 46 -7.81 18.86 -8.55
CA ALA A 46 -7.18 18.40 -9.77
C ALA A 46 -6.54 19.53 -10.59
N ARG A 47 -7.14 20.72 -10.58
CA ARG A 47 -6.55 21.92 -11.18
C ARG A 47 -5.41 22.48 -10.36
N ASP A 48 -5.52 22.45 -9.03
CA ASP A 48 -4.51 22.99 -8.12
C ASP A 48 -3.24 22.12 -8.08
N ASP A 49 -3.37 20.78 -8.18
CA ASP A 49 -2.23 19.83 -8.17
C ASP A 49 -2.41 18.69 -9.20
N PRO A 50 -2.17 18.93 -10.51
CA PRO A 50 -2.30 17.89 -11.54
C PRO A 50 -1.37 16.69 -11.29
N ARG A 51 -0.24 16.91 -10.61
CA ARG A 51 0.70 15.86 -10.20
C ARG A 51 0.10 14.88 -9.18
N ARG A 52 -0.78 15.34 -8.29
CA ARG A 52 -1.46 14.47 -7.31
C ARG A 52 -2.52 13.59 -7.94
N VAL A 53 -3.19 14.09 -8.97
CA VAL A 53 -4.17 13.32 -9.76
C VAL A 53 -3.47 12.26 -10.60
N ALA A 54 -2.34 12.61 -11.24
CA ALA A 54 -1.53 11.63 -11.95
C ALA A 54 -1.05 10.51 -11.01
N HIS A 55 -0.62 10.86 -9.79
CA HIS A 55 -0.24 9.87 -8.78
C HIS A 55 -1.41 8.98 -8.33
N SER A 56 -2.58 9.55 -8.03
CA SER A 56 -3.74 8.74 -7.60
C SER A 56 -4.24 7.80 -8.70
N LEU A 57 -4.24 8.25 -9.96
CA LEU A 57 -4.54 7.39 -11.12
C LEU A 57 -3.49 6.28 -11.28
N LYS A 58 -2.21 6.60 -11.08
CA LYS A 58 -1.10 5.66 -11.16
C LYS A 58 -1.18 4.59 -10.06
N VAL A 59 -1.53 4.97 -8.83
CA VAL A 59 -1.79 4.03 -7.72
C VAL A 59 -2.98 3.12 -8.07
N GLY A 60 -4.08 3.70 -8.57
CA GLY A 60 -5.25 2.95 -9.01
C GLY A 60 -4.92 1.94 -10.12
N LEU A 61 -4.13 2.35 -11.11
CA LEU A 61 -3.67 1.47 -12.18
C LEU A 61 -2.72 0.37 -11.71
N ALA A 62 -1.85 0.64 -10.73
CA ALA A 62 -1.01 -0.41 -10.14
C ALA A 62 -1.83 -1.43 -9.36
N LEU A 63 -2.87 -0.99 -8.65
CA LEU A 63 -3.79 -1.89 -7.96
C LEU A 63 -4.60 -2.73 -8.96
N THR A 64 -5.11 -2.14 -10.04
CA THR A 64 -5.84 -2.91 -11.06
C THR A 64 -4.93 -3.87 -11.80
N LEU A 65 -3.70 -3.48 -12.16
CA LEU A 65 -2.72 -4.37 -12.76
C LEU A 65 -2.29 -5.48 -11.81
N ALA A 66 -2.11 -5.20 -10.52
CA ALA A 66 -1.87 -6.22 -9.52
C ALA A 66 -3.04 -7.21 -9.47
N SER A 67 -4.28 -6.73 -9.36
CA SER A 67 -5.48 -7.58 -9.35
C SER A 67 -5.61 -8.43 -10.62
N VAL A 68 -5.41 -7.83 -11.80
CA VAL A 68 -5.45 -8.54 -13.08
C VAL A 68 -4.34 -9.59 -13.13
N PHE A 69 -3.09 -9.22 -12.82
CA PHE A 69 -1.96 -10.14 -12.80
C PHE A 69 -2.22 -11.34 -11.88
N TYR A 70 -2.87 -11.12 -10.73
CA TYR A 70 -3.30 -12.19 -9.84
C TYR A 70 -4.38 -13.09 -10.43
N TYR A 71 -5.34 -12.55 -11.18
CA TYR A 71 -6.38 -13.36 -11.82
C TYR A 71 -5.87 -14.16 -13.04
N VAL A 72 -4.92 -13.62 -13.82
CA VAL A 72 -4.45 -14.28 -15.06
C VAL A 72 -3.30 -15.26 -14.81
N THR A 73 -2.69 -15.26 -13.61
CA THR A 73 -1.55 -16.12 -13.31
C THR A 73 -2.02 -17.41 -12.62
N PRO A 74 -2.23 -18.53 -13.35
CA PRO A 74 -2.64 -19.81 -12.76
C PRO A 74 -1.60 -20.44 -11.81
N LEU A 75 -0.43 -19.80 -11.62
CA LEU A 75 0.60 -20.21 -10.65
C LEU A 75 0.22 -19.94 -9.18
N PHE A 76 -0.84 -19.18 -8.88
CA PHE A 76 -1.27 -18.90 -7.49
C PHE A 76 -2.42 -19.78 -6.99
N ASN A 77 -2.79 -20.84 -7.72
CA ASN A 77 -3.89 -21.74 -7.35
C ASN A 77 -3.66 -22.59 -6.08
N GLY A 78 -2.53 -22.42 -5.38
CA GLY A 78 -2.29 -23.02 -4.06
C GLY A 78 -2.00 -22.02 -2.93
N TRP A 79 -1.89 -20.72 -3.22
CA TRP A 79 -1.17 -19.75 -2.36
C TRP A 79 -2.10 -18.60 -1.92
N GLY A 80 -3.22 -18.93 -1.26
CA GLY A 80 -4.22 -17.94 -0.84
C GLY A 80 -3.67 -16.83 0.08
N ASP A 81 -2.73 -17.19 0.95
CA ASP A 81 -2.10 -16.26 1.89
C ASP A 81 -1.09 -15.31 1.23
N SER A 82 -0.59 -15.60 0.03
CA SER A 82 0.44 -14.79 -0.62
C SER A 82 -0.13 -13.59 -1.38
N VAL A 83 -1.36 -13.70 -1.87
CA VAL A 83 -2.05 -12.60 -2.57
C VAL A 83 -2.15 -11.35 -1.70
N ILE A 84 -2.49 -11.51 -0.43
CA ILE A 84 -2.62 -10.39 0.53
C ILE A 84 -1.31 -9.61 0.64
N TRP A 85 -0.17 -10.30 0.68
CA TRP A 85 1.14 -9.66 0.84
C TRP A 85 1.53 -8.83 -0.37
N ALA A 86 1.24 -9.29 -1.58
CA ALA A 86 1.51 -8.48 -2.75
C ALA A 86 0.63 -7.24 -2.81
N VAL A 87 -0.66 -7.34 -2.51
CA VAL A 87 -1.55 -6.16 -2.48
C VAL A 87 -1.06 -5.15 -1.44
N ILE A 88 -0.69 -5.60 -0.24
CA ILE A 88 -0.07 -4.76 0.79
C ILE A 88 1.22 -4.12 0.25
N THR A 89 2.08 -4.88 -0.43
CA THR A 89 3.33 -4.32 -0.96
C THR A 89 3.07 -3.25 -2.01
N VAL A 90 2.07 -3.43 -2.88
CA VAL A 90 1.74 -2.43 -3.90
C VAL A 90 1.32 -1.12 -3.25
N VAL A 91 0.43 -1.19 -2.25
CA VAL A 91 -0.04 0.00 -1.52
C VAL A 91 1.10 0.68 -0.76
N VAL A 92 1.99 -0.11 -0.14
CA VAL A 92 3.02 0.39 0.78
C VAL A 92 4.29 0.86 0.06
N VAL A 93 4.59 0.33 -1.13
CA VAL A 93 5.78 0.67 -1.93
C VAL A 93 5.50 1.82 -2.89
N MET A 94 4.26 1.97 -3.36
CA MET A 94 3.91 3.00 -4.34
C MET A 94 4.13 4.41 -3.78
N GLU A 95 4.92 5.20 -4.50
CA GLU A 95 5.32 6.55 -4.13
C GLU A 95 5.06 7.54 -5.27
N PHE A 96 5.07 8.83 -4.94
CA PHE A 96 4.78 9.90 -5.90
C PHE A 96 5.75 9.90 -7.09
N THR A 97 7.02 9.60 -6.81
CA THR A 97 8.09 9.58 -7.81
C THR A 97 8.53 8.15 -8.11
N VAL A 98 9.10 7.96 -9.30
CA VAL A 98 9.71 6.67 -9.69
C VAL A 98 10.85 6.31 -8.75
N GLY A 99 11.70 7.28 -8.41
CA GLY A 99 12.82 7.09 -7.48
C GLY A 99 12.39 6.74 -6.05
N GLY A 100 11.31 7.36 -5.55
CA GLY A 100 10.72 7.01 -4.26
C GLY A 100 10.18 5.58 -4.25
N THR A 101 9.51 5.16 -5.33
CA THR A 101 8.95 3.81 -5.45
C THR A 101 10.06 2.76 -5.52
N LEU A 102 11.13 3.03 -6.28
CA LEU A 102 12.31 2.16 -6.35
C LEU A 102 13.02 2.07 -5.00
N SER A 103 13.27 3.21 -4.34
CA SER A 103 13.92 3.26 -3.03
C SER A 103 13.11 2.50 -1.96
N ARG A 104 11.80 2.74 -1.88
CA ARG A 104 10.91 2.00 -0.96
C ARG A 104 10.82 0.52 -1.32
N GLY A 105 10.77 0.17 -2.60
CA GLY A 105 10.73 -1.22 -3.07
C GLY A 105 12.00 -1.99 -2.71
N LEU A 106 13.18 -1.39 -2.92
CA LEU A 106 14.45 -1.98 -2.51
C LEU A 106 14.55 -2.08 -0.98
N ASN A 107 14.14 -1.04 -0.24
CA ASN A 107 14.08 -1.09 1.22
C ASN A 107 13.13 -2.20 1.71
N ARG A 108 12.00 -2.41 1.04
CA ARG A 108 11.05 -3.50 1.34
C ARG A 108 11.73 -4.85 1.19
N ILE A 109 12.35 -5.11 0.04
CA ILE A 109 13.03 -6.38 -0.25
C ILE A 109 14.16 -6.62 0.76
N PHE A 110 15.02 -5.62 0.99
CA PHE A 110 16.13 -5.73 1.94
C PHE A 110 15.65 -6.00 3.37
N ALA A 111 14.64 -5.25 3.84
CA ALA A 111 14.06 -5.46 5.16
C ALA A 111 13.45 -6.86 5.31
N THR A 112 12.78 -7.37 4.27
CA THR A 112 12.22 -8.73 4.26
C THR A 112 13.33 -9.78 4.29
N LEU A 113 14.40 -9.64 3.49
CA LEU A 113 15.53 -10.58 3.51
C LEU A 113 16.19 -10.64 4.88
N VAL A 114 16.46 -9.48 5.50
CA VAL A 114 17.05 -9.41 6.84
C VAL A 114 16.09 -9.98 7.89
N ALA A 115 14.79 -9.70 7.80
CA ALA A 115 13.79 -10.24 8.71
C ALA A 115 13.68 -11.77 8.61
N VAL A 116 13.62 -12.32 7.41
CA VAL A 116 13.58 -13.76 7.16
C VAL A 116 14.86 -14.42 7.68
N PHE A 117 16.04 -13.85 7.39
CA PHE A 117 17.31 -14.36 7.89
C PHE A 117 17.33 -14.42 9.42
N LEU A 118 16.89 -13.34 10.07
CA LEU A 118 16.82 -13.29 11.53
C LEU A 118 15.78 -14.27 12.09
N ALA A 119 14.65 -14.48 11.39
CA ALA A 119 13.62 -15.43 11.79
C ALA A 119 14.12 -16.88 11.70
N VAL A 120 14.85 -17.23 10.63
CA VAL A 120 15.51 -18.55 10.52
C VAL A 120 16.54 -18.73 11.63
N GLY A 121 17.33 -17.69 11.95
CA GLY A 121 18.26 -17.72 13.08
C GLY A 121 17.56 -17.93 14.42
N ALA A 122 16.44 -17.25 14.65
CA ALA A 122 15.63 -17.39 15.87
C ALA A 122 15.02 -18.80 15.97
N HIS A 123 14.52 -19.37 14.88
CA HIS A 123 13.98 -20.73 14.85
C HIS A 123 15.08 -21.78 15.09
N MET A 124 16.26 -21.63 14.45
CA MET A 124 17.39 -22.53 14.69
C MET A 124 17.85 -22.49 16.16
N ALA A 125 17.85 -21.31 16.79
CA ALA A 125 18.15 -21.16 18.20
C ALA A 125 17.05 -21.78 19.10
N ALA A 126 15.78 -21.65 18.72
CA ALA A 126 14.64 -22.23 19.45
C ALA A 126 14.58 -23.76 19.35
N ASN A 127 14.95 -24.33 18.21
CA ASN A 127 14.96 -25.77 17.98
C ASN A 127 15.96 -26.50 18.90
N LEU A 128 17.04 -25.83 19.33
CA LEU A 128 17.98 -26.38 20.32
C LEU A 128 17.36 -26.59 21.72
N CYS A 129 16.23 -25.94 22.03
CA CYS A 129 15.57 -26.01 23.32
C CYS A 129 14.47 -27.10 23.40
N GLY A 130 14.27 -27.87 22.33
CA GLY A 130 13.27 -28.94 22.25
C GLY A 130 11.84 -28.46 21.97
N GLU A 131 10.96 -29.38 21.55
CA GLU A 131 9.60 -29.09 21.04
C GLU A 131 8.72 -28.27 22.00
N ASN A 132 8.82 -28.52 23.31
CA ASN A 132 8.02 -27.79 24.30
C ASN A 132 8.54 -26.37 24.57
N GLY A 133 9.82 -26.11 24.32
CA GLY A 133 10.49 -24.83 24.58
C GLY A 133 10.52 -23.89 23.37
N GLU A 134 10.34 -24.43 22.16
CA GLU A 134 10.40 -23.68 20.90
C GLU A 134 9.44 -22.47 20.85
N PRO A 135 8.12 -22.59 21.11
CA PRO A 135 7.21 -21.45 21.02
C PRO A 135 7.52 -20.36 22.06
N ILE A 136 7.99 -20.77 23.24
CA ILE A 136 8.36 -19.85 24.32
C ILE A 136 9.57 -19.04 23.87
N LEU A 137 10.63 -19.69 23.37
CA LEU A 137 11.84 -18.97 22.96
C LEU A 137 11.59 -18.09 21.73
N LEU A 138 10.78 -18.55 20.78
CA LEU A 138 10.38 -17.75 19.62
C LEU A 138 9.62 -16.48 20.04
N SER A 139 8.72 -16.58 21.03
CA SER A 139 8.02 -15.42 21.57
C SER A 139 8.97 -14.42 22.26
N VAL A 140 10.00 -14.91 22.95
CA VAL A 140 11.04 -14.08 23.56
C VAL A 140 11.86 -13.37 22.49
N PHE A 141 12.23 -14.04 21.40
CA PHE A 141 12.91 -13.41 20.26
C PHE A 141 12.05 -12.34 19.59
N VAL A 142 10.76 -12.60 19.37
CA VAL A 142 9.80 -11.61 18.85
C VAL A 142 9.73 -10.38 19.74
N PHE A 143 9.66 -10.58 21.06
CA PHE A 143 9.65 -9.49 22.02
C PHE A 143 10.96 -8.68 22.00
N LEU A 144 12.12 -9.34 22.05
CA LEU A 144 13.42 -8.68 22.08
C LEU A 144 13.71 -7.90 20.80
N VAL A 145 13.57 -8.54 19.64
CA VAL A 145 13.83 -7.89 18.34
C VAL A 145 12.79 -6.81 18.07
N GLY A 146 11.52 -7.06 18.40
CA GLY A 146 10.44 -6.07 18.25
C GLY A 146 10.67 -4.84 19.13
N SER A 147 11.07 -5.04 20.38
CA SER A 147 11.42 -3.96 21.32
C SER A 147 12.64 -3.18 20.83
N ALA A 148 13.73 -3.85 20.47
CA ALA A 148 14.94 -3.22 19.97
C ALA A 148 14.70 -2.41 18.68
N ALA A 149 13.96 -2.99 17.73
CA ALA A 149 13.62 -2.31 16.49
C ALA A 149 12.65 -1.13 16.73
N THR A 150 11.68 -1.26 17.64
CA THR A 150 10.81 -0.14 18.01
C THR A 150 11.59 0.97 18.70
N PHE A 151 12.52 0.61 19.59
CA PHE A 151 13.39 1.57 20.26
C PHE A 151 14.27 2.33 19.26
N SER A 152 14.78 1.64 18.23
CA SER A 152 15.57 2.28 17.18
C SER A 152 14.82 3.40 16.45
N ARG A 153 13.47 3.37 16.40
CA ARG A 153 12.65 4.43 15.80
C ARG A 153 12.56 5.71 16.64
N PHE A 154 12.92 5.66 17.93
CA PHE A 154 13.03 6.87 18.75
C PHE A 154 14.32 7.63 18.48
N ILE A 155 15.31 7.02 17.83
CA ILE A 155 16.55 7.68 17.44
C ILE A 155 16.26 8.53 16.20
N PRO A 156 16.41 9.88 16.27
CA PRO A 156 15.98 10.78 15.20
C PRO A 156 16.70 10.53 13.87
N GLU A 157 17.97 10.11 13.90
CA GLU A 157 18.74 9.75 12.70
C GLU A 157 18.17 8.52 11.98
N LEU A 158 17.79 7.49 12.74
CA LEU A 158 17.18 6.28 12.20
C LEU A 158 15.74 6.53 11.75
N LYS A 159 15.00 7.35 12.47
CA LYS A 159 13.64 7.76 12.10
C LYS A 159 13.61 8.57 10.80
N ALA A 160 14.57 9.48 10.60
CA ALA A 160 14.60 10.28 9.39
C ALA A 160 14.88 9.45 8.13
N ARG A 161 15.70 8.38 8.25
CA ARG A 161 16.23 7.66 7.10
C ARG A 161 15.66 6.26 6.89
N TYR A 162 15.27 5.56 7.96
CA TYR A 162 14.95 4.13 7.93
C TYR A 162 13.59 3.77 8.56
N ASP A 163 12.77 4.74 8.97
CA ASP A 163 11.49 4.49 9.65
C ASP A 163 10.58 3.51 8.89
N TYR A 164 10.51 3.66 7.57
CA TYR A 164 9.81 2.72 6.68
C TYR A 164 10.41 1.31 6.73
N GLY A 165 11.73 1.19 6.56
CA GLY A 165 12.43 -0.10 6.53
C GLY A 165 12.33 -0.84 7.86
N VAL A 166 12.47 -0.13 8.98
CA VAL A 166 12.32 -0.68 10.34
C VAL A 166 10.89 -1.17 10.57
N MET A 167 9.88 -0.43 10.11
CA MET A 167 8.47 -0.87 10.19
C MET A 167 8.25 -2.18 9.44
N ILE A 168 8.75 -2.27 8.20
CA ILE A 168 8.61 -3.47 7.37
C ILE A 168 9.36 -4.65 8.00
N PHE A 169 10.55 -4.40 8.51
CA PHE A 169 11.37 -5.41 9.19
C PHE A 169 10.63 -6.00 10.38
N ILE A 170 10.10 -5.16 11.29
CA ILE A 170 9.33 -5.62 12.47
C ILE A 170 8.12 -6.44 12.03
N LEU A 171 7.33 -5.92 11.09
CA LEU A 171 6.12 -6.59 10.60
C LEU A 171 6.44 -7.96 9.99
N THR A 172 7.48 -8.03 9.15
CA THR A 172 7.87 -9.26 8.47
C THR A 172 8.44 -10.27 9.45
N PHE A 173 9.34 -9.84 10.34
CA PHE A 173 9.96 -10.71 11.34
C PHE A 173 8.90 -11.29 12.28
N ALA A 174 8.02 -10.46 12.83
CA ALA A 174 6.95 -10.91 13.71
C ALA A 174 5.99 -11.88 12.99
N MET A 175 5.63 -11.60 11.74
CA MET A 175 4.76 -12.47 10.95
C MET A 175 5.42 -13.81 10.64
N VAL A 176 6.67 -13.80 10.15
CA VAL A 176 7.41 -15.03 9.82
C VAL A 176 7.67 -15.86 11.08
N ALA A 177 8.05 -15.24 12.19
CA ALA A 177 8.24 -15.94 13.46
C ALA A 177 6.92 -16.60 13.94
N VAL A 178 5.79 -15.90 13.88
CA VAL A 178 4.48 -16.49 14.27
C VAL A 178 4.04 -17.59 13.30
N SER A 179 4.24 -17.42 11.99
CA SER A 179 3.89 -18.41 10.98
C SER A 179 4.79 -19.65 11.02
N SER A 180 6.07 -19.48 11.39
CA SER A 180 7.05 -20.57 11.54
C SER A 180 6.59 -21.66 12.49
N TYR A 181 5.87 -21.31 13.55
CA TYR A 181 5.39 -22.29 14.52
C TYR A 181 4.28 -23.20 13.95
N ARG A 182 3.62 -22.78 12.87
CA ARG A 182 2.45 -23.47 12.30
C ARG A 182 2.75 -24.27 11.04
N VAL A 183 3.93 -24.12 10.46
CA VAL A 183 4.29 -24.67 9.15
C VAL A 183 5.69 -25.27 9.24
N ASP A 184 5.80 -26.58 9.02
CA ASP A 184 7.05 -27.33 9.16
C ASP A 184 8.14 -26.93 8.15
N GLU A 185 7.77 -26.33 7.02
CA GLU A 185 8.69 -25.89 5.96
C GLU A 185 8.83 -24.37 5.88
N LEU A 186 9.53 -23.81 6.87
CA LEU A 186 9.90 -22.40 6.97
C LEU A 186 10.56 -21.83 5.70
N LEU A 187 11.40 -22.62 5.04
CA LEU A 187 12.22 -22.20 3.91
C LEU A 187 11.36 -22.01 2.65
N GLU A 188 10.40 -22.91 2.42
CA GLU A 188 9.43 -22.78 1.33
C GLU A 188 8.52 -21.56 1.56
N PHE A 189 8.00 -21.42 2.78
CA PHE A 189 7.19 -20.27 3.16
C PHE A 189 7.94 -18.94 3.02
N ALA A 190 9.20 -18.89 3.43
CA ALA A 190 10.04 -17.70 3.29
C ALA A 190 10.31 -17.34 1.82
N HIS A 191 10.61 -18.34 0.99
CA HIS A 191 10.84 -18.15 -0.44
C HIS A 191 9.59 -17.59 -1.13
N GLU A 192 8.44 -18.19 -0.86
CA GLU A 192 7.13 -17.73 -1.33
C GLU A 192 6.84 -16.26 -0.97
N ARG A 193 7.17 -15.84 0.25
CA ARG A 193 6.99 -14.45 0.70
C ARG A 193 7.89 -13.50 -0.07
N VAL A 194 9.17 -13.84 -0.23
CA VAL A 194 10.15 -13.00 -0.94
C VAL A 194 9.79 -12.87 -2.42
N THR A 195 9.43 -13.95 -3.10
CA THR A 195 9.05 -13.92 -4.51
C THR A 195 7.79 -13.09 -4.73
N THR A 196 6.80 -13.23 -3.84
CA THR A 196 5.55 -12.48 -3.93
C THR A 196 5.76 -10.97 -3.72
N ILE A 197 6.62 -10.59 -2.78
CA ILE A 197 7.02 -9.19 -2.57
C ILE A 197 7.78 -8.66 -3.79
N ALA A 198 8.70 -9.45 -4.35
CA ALA A 198 9.47 -9.06 -5.54
C ALA A 198 8.56 -8.82 -6.76
N VAL A 199 7.55 -9.68 -6.98
CA VAL A 199 6.54 -9.49 -8.02
C VAL A 199 5.73 -8.22 -7.78
N GLY A 200 5.28 -7.96 -6.54
CA GLY A 200 4.57 -6.73 -6.19
C GLY A 200 5.40 -5.47 -6.48
N VAL A 201 6.68 -5.47 -6.10
CA VAL A 201 7.61 -4.37 -6.40
C VAL A 201 7.82 -4.23 -7.91
N ALA A 202 7.94 -5.32 -8.66
CA ALA A 202 8.10 -5.29 -10.11
C ALA A 202 6.87 -4.67 -10.80
N ILE A 203 5.65 -5.01 -10.37
CA ILE A 203 4.40 -4.42 -10.89
C ILE A 203 4.35 -2.92 -10.57
N CYS A 204 4.72 -2.51 -9.35
CA CYS A 204 4.85 -1.10 -9.01
C CYS A 204 5.85 -0.38 -9.93
N LEU A 205 7.05 -0.93 -10.09
CA LEU A 205 8.06 -0.31 -10.94
C LEU A 205 7.59 -0.20 -12.39
N PHE A 206 7.03 -1.27 -12.94
CA PHE A 206 6.45 -1.29 -14.28
C PHE A 206 5.40 -0.20 -14.44
N THR A 207 4.37 -0.18 -13.58
CA THR A 207 3.32 0.85 -13.65
C THR A 207 3.87 2.26 -13.49
N THR A 208 4.86 2.47 -12.62
CA THR A 208 5.44 3.79 -12.38
C THR A 208 6.30 4.33 -13.51
N VAL A 209 6.92 3.45 -14.29
CA VAL A 209 7.78 3.79 -15.42
C VAL A 209 6.94 3.99 -16.69
N PHE A 210 5.94 3.14 -16.92
CA PHE A 210 5.11 3.18 -18.13
C PHE A 210 4.00 4.23 -18.11
N ILE A 211 3.48 4.61 -16.93
CA ILE A 211 2.42 5.61 -16.80
C ILE A 211 3.02 6.91 -16.27
N PHE A 212 3.25 7.88 -17.15
CA PHE A 212 3.76 9.23 -16.86
C PHE A 212 4.92 9.23 -15.83
N PRO A 213 6.17 8.95 -16.24
CA PRO A 213 7.29 8.93 -15.32
C PRO A 213 7.52 10.32 -14.73
N ILE A 214 7.09 10.54 -13.49
CA ILE A 214 7.41 11.74 -12.72
C ILE A 214 8.81 11.52 -12.13
N TRP A 215 9.82 12.05 -12.83
CA TRP A 215 11.22 11.90 -12.46
C TRP A 215 11.64 13.01 -11.49
N ALA A 216 12.08 12.63 -10.28
CA ALA A 216 12.50 13.59 -9.25
C ALA A 216 13.74 14.41 -9.64
N GLY A 217 14.52 13.95 -10.63
CA GLY A 217 15.69 14.68 -11.10
C GLY A 217 15.34 15.97 -11.83
N GLU A 218 14.16 16.09 -12.43
CA GLU A 218 13.75 17.33 -13.09
C GLU A 218 13.37 18.41 -12.08
N ASP A 219 12.78 18.02 -10.94
CA ASP A 219 12.54 18.91 -9.82
C ASP A 219 13.86 19.27 -9.11
N LEU A 220 14.80 18.32 -8.99
CA LEU A 220 16.14 18.59 -8.44
C LEU A 220 16.93 19.57 -9.33
N HIS A 221 16.85 19.45 -10.65
CA HIS A 221 17.49 20.40 -11.57
C HIS A 221 16.91 21.80 -11.45
N LYS A 222 15.58 21.93 -11.33
CA LYS A 222 14.94 23.24 -11.11
C LYS A 222 15.32 23.85 -9.77
N LEU A 223 15.41 23.03 -8.72
CA LEU A 223 15.82 23.49 -7.40
C LEU A 223 17.30 23.90 -7.36
N ALA A 224 18.17 23.12 -8.01
CA ALA A 224 19.59 23.41 -8.15
C ALA A 224 19.80 24.70 -8.95
N ALA A 225 19.15 24.85 -10.11
CA ALA A 225 19.18 26.08 -10.91
C ALA A 225 18.72 27.29 -10.09
N GLY A 226 17.58 27.19 -9.39
CA GLY A 226 17.09 28.29 -8.56
C GLY A 226 18.01 28.65 -7.38
N SER A 227 18.74 27.68 -6.81
CA SER A 227 19.75 27.98 -5.79
C SER A 227 21.00 28.64 -6.37
N LEU A 228 21.39 28.26 -7.60
CA LEU A 228 22.51 28.86 -8.31
C LEU A 228 22.18 30.30 -8.78
N ASP A 229 20.96 30.54 -9.27
CA ASP A 229 20.51 31.88 -9.66
C ASP A 229 20.49 32.84 -8.47
N LYS A 230 20.00 32.38 -7.31
CA LYS A 230 20.06 33.18 -6.07
C LYS A 230 21.49 33.44 -5.63
N LEU A 231 22.38 32.46 -5.76
CA LEU A 231 23.80 32.64 -5.45
C LEU A 231 24.44 33.66 -6.39
N ALA A 232 24.07 33.64 -7.67
CA ALA A 232 24.53 34.60 -8.66
C ALA A 232 24.03 36.02 -8.34
N GLU A 233 22.75 36.21 -8.01
CA GLU A 233 22.21 37.51 -7.55
C GLU A 233 22.92 38.04 -6.31
N PHE A 234 23.24 37.18 -5.33
CA PHE A 234 23.99 37.59 -4.14
C PHE A 234 25.40 38.06 -4.48
N LEU A 235 26.10 37.36 -5.39
CA LEU A 235 27.46 37.72 -5.79
C LEU A 235 27.51 38.98 -6.65
N GLU A 236 26.56 39.17 -7.57
CA GLU A 236 26.44 40.37 -8.37
C GLU A 236 26.10 41.58 -7.49
N GLY A 237 25.22 41.44 -6.51
CA GLY A 237 24.93 42.46 -5.50
C GLY A 237 26.16 42.96 -4.74
N THR A 238 27.08 42.07 -4.36
CA THR A 238 28.31 42.44 -3.64
C THR A 238 29.33 43.19 -4.50
N THR A 239 29.26 43.11 -5.83
CA THR A 239 30.17 43.84 -6.74
C THR A 239 29.76 45.29 -6.99
N TRP A 240 28.55 45.72 -6.62
CA TRP A 240 28.08 47.11 -6.77
C TRP A 240 28.32 47.98 -5.52
N GLU A 241 28.75 47.38 -4.41
CA GLU A 241 29.02 48.08 -3.13
C GLU A 241 30.52 48.37 -2.90
N THR A 242 31.36 48.26 -3.93
CA THR A 242 32.79 48.63 -3.91
C THR A 242 33.10 49.72 -4.93
#